data_AF-A0AAW2JMC3-F1
#
_entry.id   AF-A0AAW2JMC3-F1
#
_cell.length_a   1.000
_cell.length_b   1.000
_cell.length_c   1.000
_cell.angle_alpha   90.00
_cell.angle_beta   90.00
_cell.angle_gamma   90.00
#
_symmetry.space_group_name_H-M   'P 1'
#
loop_
_entity.id
_entity.type
_entity.pdbx_description
1 polymer ?
#
loop_
_entity_poly.entity_id
_entity_poly.type
_entity_poly.pdbx_seq_one_letter_code
_entity_poly.pdbx_strand_id
1 'polypeptide(L)'
;MWIPRPWKFQVITAPNTLHPDATVDKLLDDSKGWNEALIRSVFQSEDAGLILGISRSVGSLDHLRWYFEKHGLYSVRRAYRIIDVGVVPHLRIAPASLKSYKSEGWGFIWHVVVPPKVRLFACRARRDALPTSCKLASCGVLIEGACLRCGEEGEDLIHVLLRCHFARLIWAMSCLPWRSISRHQPNLETWFRGMFQDLDRSGFARALLIC
;
A
#
# COMPACT_ATOMS: atom_id res chain seq x y z
N MET A 1 4.71 16.40 13.45
CA MET A 1 6.14 16.35 13.08
C MET A 1 6.45 17.56 12.23
N TRP A 2 7.36 18.42 12.67
CA TRP A 2 7.57 19.75 12.08
C TRP A 2 9.04 20.05 11.74
N ILE A 3 9.98 19.16 12.10
CA ILE A 3 11.41 19.38 11.86
C ILE A 3 11.73 19.08 10.39
N PRO A 4 12.46 19.96 9.67
CA PRO A 4 12.78 19.84 8.25
C PRO A 4 13.86 18.78 7.98
N ARG A 5 13.59 17.53 8.40
CA ARG A 5 14.47 16.38 8.24
C ARG A 5 13.82 15.40 7.24
N PRO A 6 14.17 15.44 5.95
CA PRO A 6 13.37 14.80 4.88
C PRO A 6 13.13 13.29 5.05
N TRP A 7 13.98 12.57 5.76
CA TRP A 7 13.84 11.11 5.92
C TRP A 7 12.96 10.68 7.10
N LYS A 8 12.70 11.55 8.08
CA LYS A 8 11.95 11.21 9.31
C LYS A 8 11.03 12.31 9.83
N PHE A 9 11.28 13.58 9.55
CA PHE A 9 10.57 14.74 10.10
C PHE A 9 10.50 14.81 11.64
N GLN A 10 11.36 14.03 12.31
CA GLN A 10 11.49 13.91 13.77
C GLN A 10 12.85 14.43 14.23
N VAL A 11 12.91 14.78 15.52
CA VAL A 11 14.18 14.89 16.25
C VAL A 11 14.94 13.57 16.20
N ILE A 12 16.27 13.65 16.26
CA ILE A 12 17.13 12.47 16.35
C ILE A 12 16.94 11.78 17.70
N THR A 13 16.84 12.58 18.77
CA THR A 13 16.70 12.11 20.14
C THR A 13 15.52 12.82 20.79
N ALA A 14 14.72 12.09 21.56
CA ALA A 14 13.63 12.69 22.31
C ALA A 14 14.19 13.78 23.26
N PRO A 15 13.55 14.95 23.35
CA PRO A 15 14.00 15.99 24.27
C PRO A 15 13.75 15.51 25.70
N ASN A 16 14.80 15.40 26.51
CA ASN A 16 14.69 14.91 27.88
C ASN A 16 14.00 15.92 28.83
N THR A 17 13.89 17.18 28.41
CA THR A 17 13.49 18.32 29.26
C THR A 17 12.10 18.87 28.96
N LEU A 18 11.43 18.40 27.90
CA LEU A 18 10.08 18.83 27.56
C LEU A 18 9.04 17.81 28.00
N HIS A 19 7.87 18.32 28.41
CA HIS A 19 6.69 17.49 28.62
C HIS A 19 6.33 16.76 27.31
N PRO A 20 5.82 15.51 27.35
CA PRO A 20 5.42 14.76 26.15
C PRO A 20 4.45 15.50 25.23
N ASP A 21 3.55 16.29 25.83
CA ASP A 21 2.55 17.10 25.10
C ASP A 21 3.00 18.54 24.82
N ALA A 22 4.30 18.84 24.96
CA ALA A 22 4.81 20.16 24.66
C ALA A 22 4.65 20.48 23.16
N THR A 23 4.01 21.61 22.88
CA THR A 23 3.77 22.14 21.56
C THR A 23 4.84 23.16 21.17
N VAL A 24 4.93 23.47 19.87
CA VAL A 24 5.99 24.34 19.31
C VAL A 24 5.93 25.77 19.88
N ASP A 25 4.77 26.24 20.36
CA ASP A 25 4.65 27.54 21.02
C ASP A 25 5.52 27.68 22.27
N LYS A 26 5.83 26.57 22.96
CA LYS A 26 6.70 26.57 24.14
C LYS A 26 8.17 26.81 23.81
N LEU A 27 8.54 26.71 22.53
CA LEU A 27 9.89 26.99 22.05
C LEU A 27 10.07 28.45 21.62
N LEU A 28 9.06 29.28 21.83
CA LEU A 28 9.05 30.66 21.39
C LEU A 28 9.33 31.61 22.56
N ASP A 29 9.86 32.78 22.23
CA ASP A 29 9.95 33.90 23.16
C ASP A 29 8.68 34.78 23.14
N ASP A 30 8.62 35.78 24.01
CA ASP A 30 7.51 36.72 24.11
C ASP A 30 7.30 37.55 22.83
N SER A 31 8.35 37.70 22.02
CA SER A 31 8.30 38.40 20.72
C SER A 31 7.74 37.53 19.58
N LYS A 32 7.34 36.29 19.89
CA LYS A 32 7.00 35.26 18.89
C LYS A 32 8.17 34.98 17.94
N GLY A 33 9.40 35.09 18.44
CA GLY A 33 10.64 34.59 17.86
C GLY A 33 10.98 33.18 18.35
N TRP A 34 12.05 32.59 17.83
CA TRP A 34 12.58 31.34 18.37
C TRP A 34 13.38 31.63 19.64
N ASN A 35 13.09 30.94 20.74
CA ASN A 35 13.90 31.03 21.94
C ASN A 35 15.18 30.19 21.76
N GLU A 36 16.22 30.81 21.19
CA GLU A 36 17.46 30.13 20.82
C GLU A 36 18.15 29.43 22.01
N ALA A 37 18.18 30.08 23.17
CA ALA A 37 18.78 29.51 24.38
C ALA A 37 18.06 28.23 24.83
N LEU A 38 16.72 28.24 24.80
CA LEU A 38 15.92 27.06 25.11
C LEU A 38 16.08 25.96 24.06
N ILE A 39 16.05 26.29 22.77
CA ILE A 39 16.17 25.30 21.69
C ILE A 39 17.53 24.61 21.76
N ARG A 40 18.62 25.35 22.01
CA ARG A 40 19.96 24.77 22.14
C ARG A 40 20.16 23.94 23.41
N SER A 41 19.37 24.17 24.47
CA SER A 41 19.43 23.36 25.69
C SER A 41 18.57 22.10 25.61
N VAL A 42 17.50 22.13 24.81
CA VAL A 42 16.53 21.04 24.67
C VAL A 42 16.92 20.07 23.55
N PHE A 43 17.43 20.57 22.43
CA PHE A 43 17.72 19.78 21.23
C PHE A 43 19.23 19.66 21.00
N GLN A 44 19.63 18.55 20.35
CA GLN A 44 20.99 18.38 19.84
C GLN A 44 21.32 19.49 18.83
N SER A 45 22.61 19.80 18.67
CA SER A 45 23.07 20.91 17.82
C SER A 45 22.55 20.81 16.38
N GLU A 46 22.44 19.59 15.83
CA GLU A 46 21.91 19.36 14.48
C GLU A 46 20.41 19.67 14.38
N ASP A 47 19.61 19.23 15.36
CA ASP A 47 18.16 19.51 15.39
C ASP A 47 17.90 20.99 15.69
N ALA A 48 18.64 21.57 16.64
CA ALA A 48 18.57 22.99 16.97
C ALA A 48 18.86 23.86 15.74
N GLY A 49 19.90 23.53 14.97
CA GLY A 49 20.21 24.25 13.73
C GLY A 49 19.08 24.19 12.69
N LEU A 50 18.46 23.02 12.53
CA LEU A 50 17.32 22.85 11.62
C LEU A 50 16.10 23.65 12.08
N ILE A 51 15.82 23.66 13.38
CA ILE A 51 14.70 24.41 13.98
C ILE A 51 14.90 25.91 13.78
N LEU A 52 16.07 26.43 14.14
CA LEU A 52 16.41 27.85 14.03
C LEU A 52 16.42 28.32 12.56
N GLY A 53 16.69 27.43 11.62
CA GLY A 53 16.62 27.70 10.18
C GLY A 53 15.19 27.84 9.63
N ILE A 54 14.15 27.51 10.39
CA ILE A 54 12.76 27.67 9.95
C ILE A 54 12.38 29.14 10.04
N SER A 55 12.26 29.79 8.88
CA SER A 55 11.72 31.15 8.78
C SER A 55 10.27 31.17 9.27
N ARG A 56 9.98 32.14 10.15
CA ARG A 56 8.65 32.32 10.73
C ARG A 56 7.94 33.49 10.07
N SER A 57 6.70 33.26 9.66
CA SER A 57 5.80 34.31 9.24
C SER A 57 5.05 34.86 10.46
N VAL A 58 5.32 36.11 10.82
CA VAL A 58 4.60 36.78 11.91
C VAL A 58 3.22 37.20 11.38
N GLY A 59 2.15 36.71 12.02
CA GLY A 59 0.77 37.12 11.72
C GLY A 59 0.03 36.29 10.67
N SER A 60 0.63 35.22 10.12
CA SER A 60 -0.09 34.26 9.27
C SER A 60 -0.67 33.12 10.10
N LEU A 61 -1.83 32.59 9.69
CA LEU A 61 -2.35 31.34 10.22
C LEU A 61 -1.47 30.15 9.81
N ASP A 62 -1.42 29.15 10.69
CA ASP A 62 -0.74 27.88 10.41
C ASP A 62 -1.40 27.18 9.22
N HIS A 63 -0.58 26.68 8.30
CA HIS A 63 -1.03 25.93 7.14
C HIS A 63 -0.08 24.77 6.85
N LEU A 64 -0.63 23.67 6.35
CA LEU A 64 0.15 22.51 5.95
C LEU A 64 1.02 22.85 4.75
N ARG A 65 2.31 22.52 4.83
CA ARG A 65 3.25 22.65 3.72
C ARG A 65 3.89 21.31 3.39
N TRP A 66 3.96 21.01 2.11
CA TRP A 66 4.74 19.92 1.56
C TRP A 66 6.21 20.31 1.49
N TYR A 67 7.03 19.71 2.36
CA TYR A 67 8.46 20.02 2.50
C TYR A 67 9.25 19.98 1.18
N PHE A 68 8.89 19.08 0.27
CA PHE A 68 9.67 18.85 -0.95
C PHE A 68 9.35 19.82 -2.09
N GLU A 69 8.38 20.73 -1.92
CA GLU A 69 8.10 21.82 -2.84
C GLU A 69 8.45 23.19 -2.27
N LYS A 70 9.05 24.04 -3.12
CA LYS A 70 9.38 25.43 -2.78
C LYS A 70 8.17 26.25 -2.31
N HIS A 71 7.01 26.01 -2.90
CA HIS A 71 5.76 26.70 -2.55
C HIS A 71 4.94 25.98 -1.48
N GLY A 72 5.43 24.84 -0.96
CA GLY A 72 4.71 24.04 0.03
C GLY A 72 3.46 23.32 -0.51
N LEU A 73 3.18 23.37 -1.82
CA LEU A 73 2.03 22.69 -2.42
C LEU A 73 2.38 21.25 -2.80
N TYR A 74 1.50 20.30 -2.50
CA TYR A 74 1.71 18.91 -2.90
C TYR A 74 1.63 18.73 -4.42
N SER A 75 2.51 17.91 -4.98
CA SER A 75 2.46 17.50 -6.38
C SER A 75 2.75 16.00 -6.52
N VAL A 76 1.82 15.29 -7.18
CA VAL A 76 1.96 13.86 -7.48
C VAL A 76 3.28 13.57 -8.20
N ARG A 77 3.65 14.39 -9.19
CA ARG A 77 4.89 14.23 -9.96
C ARG A 77 6.14 14.27 -9.08
N ARG A 78 6.22 15.24 -8.15
CA ARG A 78 7.34 15.34 -7.21
C ARG A 78 7.32 14.22 -6.19
N ALA A 79 6.14 13.85 -5.66
CA ALA A 79 5.98 12.73 -4.74
C ALA A 79 6.56 11.41 -5.31
N TYR A 80 6.19 11.05 -6.55
CA TYR A 80 6.75 9.86 -7.20
C TYR A 80 8.26 9.95 -7.40
N ARG A 81 8.79 11.12 -7.77
CA ARG A 81 10.24 11.30 -7.93
C ARG A 81 11.01 11.15 -6.61
N ILE A 82 10.46 11.65 -5.50
CA ILE A 82 11.05 11.53 -4.15
C ILE A 82 11.10 10.06 -3.72
N ILE A 83 10.02 9.32 -4.02
CA ILE A 83 9.91 7.88 -3.77
C ILE A 83 10.95 7.10 -4.59
N ASP A 84 11.06 7.40 -5.89
CA ASP A 84 11.95 6.72 -6.83
C ASP A 84 13.43 6.94 -6.50
N VAL A 85 13.81 8.20 -6.21
CA VAL A 85 15.18 8.56 -5.80
C VAL A 85 15.49 8.08 -4.37
N GLY A 86 14.50 7.63 -3.60
CA GLY A 86 14.69 7.09 -2.26
C GLY A 86 15.06 8.15 -1.20
N VAL A 87 14.67 9.41 -1.43
CA VAL A 87 14.90 10.53 -0.49
C VAL A 87 14.30 10.24 0.89
N VAL A 88 13.19 9.49 0.90
CA VAL A 88 12.53 9.00 2.10
C VAL A 88 12.66 7.47 2.13
N PRO A 89 13.65 6.92 2.86
CA PRO A 89 14.03 5.51 2.73
C PRO A 89 12.88 4.52 2.98
N HIS A 90 11.97 4.86 3.90
CA HIS A 90 10.82 4.02 4.24
C HIS A 90 9.67 4.10 3.21
N LEU A 91 9.64 5.15 2.37
CA LEU A 91 8.71 5.25 1.24
C LEU A 91 9.32 4.74 -0.06
N ARG A 92 10.61 4.36 -0.05
CA ARG A 92 11.26 3.84 -1.25
C ARG A 92 10.51 2.59 -1.68
N ILE A 93 9.76 2.73 -2.77
CA ILE A 93 9.31 1.58 -3.52
C ILE A 93 10.60 1.05 -4.13
N ALA A 94 11.14 -0.03 -3.56
CA ALA A 94 12.20 -0.75 -4.25
C ALA A 94 11.69 -0.93 -5.69
N PRO A 95 12.41 -0.44 -6.71
CA PRO A 95 11.99 -0.72 -8.07
C PRO A 95 11.83 -2.22 -8.09
N ALA A 96 10.59 -2.70 -8.30
CA ALA A 96 10.38 -4.10 -8.64
C ALA A 96 11.29 -4.26 -9.84
N SER A 97 12.45 -4.86 -9.61
CA SER A 97 13.53 -4.78 -10.57
C SER A 97 12.92 -5.32 -11.85
N LEU A 98 12.95 -4.53 -12.92
CA LEU A 98 12.49 -5.02 -14.23
C LEU A 98 13.22 -6.35 -14.57
N LYS A 99 14.36 -6.61 -13.92
CA LYS A 99 15.13 -7.85 -13.96
C LYS A 99 14.57 -9.00 -13.11
N SER A 100 13.81 -8.77 -12.03
CA SER A 100 13.06 -9.81 -11.30
C SER A 100 11.78 -10.24 -12.02
N TYR A 101 11.46 -9.60 -13.15
CA TYR A 101 10.36 -10.05 -14.02
C TYR A 101 10.70 -11.35 -14.76
N LYS A 102 11.98 -11.74 -14.79
CA LYS A 102 12.40 -13.07 -15.20
C LYS A 102 12.37 -13.98 -13.97
N SER A 103 11.45 -14.94 -13.99
CA SER A 103 11.26 -16.06 -13.04
C SER A 103 11.15 -15.64 -11.57
N GLU A 104 9.98 -15.51 -10.97
CA GLU A 104 9.13 -16.65 -10.59
C GLU A 104 7.69 -16.17 -10.35
N GLY A 105 6.80 -16.49 -11.30
CA GLY A 105 5.49 -16.99 -10.92
C GLY A 105 4.25 -16.29 -11.41
N TRP A 106 4.26 -14.96 -11.63
CA TRP A 106 3.03 -14.23 -11.99
C TRP A 106 3.21 -13.07 -12.99
N GLY A 107 4.40 -12.94 -13.58
CA GLY A 107 4.65 -11.96 -14.65
C GLY A 107 3.75 -12.15 -15.87
N PHE A 108 3.14 -13.31 -16.06
CA PHE A 108 2.17 -13.49 -17.13
C PHE A 108 0.95 -12.56 -16.99
N ILE A 109 0.51 -12.21 -15.76
CA ILE A 109 -0.68 -11.35 -15.54
C ILE A 109 -0.55 -10.02 -16.26
N TRP A 110 0.61 -9.35 -16.16
CA TRP A 110 0.72 -7.99 -16.69
C TRP A 110 0.75 -7.94 -18.22
N HIS A 111 1.04 -9.07 -18.87
CA HIS A 111 1.04 -9.21 -20.32
C HIS A 111 -0.31 -9.65 -20.90
N VAL A 112 -1.30 -9.98 -20.06
CA VAL A 112 -2.64 -10.31 -20.54
C VAL A 112 -3.41 -9.05 -20.93
N VAL A 113 -4.07 -9.12 -22.09
CA VAL A 113 -4.96 -8.08 -22.59
C VAL A 113 -6.31 -8.15 -21.87
N VAL A 114 -6.38 -7.59 -20.67
CA VAL A 114 -7.61 -7.43 -19.87
C VAL A 114 -7.67 -6.04 -19.23
N PRO A 115 -8.86 -5.54 -18.83
CA PRO A 115 -8.98 -4.26 -18.15
C PRO A 115 -8.07 -4.16 -16.91
N PRO A 116 -7.49 -2.98 -16.60
CA PRO A 116 -6.59 -2.80 -15.46
C PRO A 116 -7.14 -3.31 -14.12
N LYS A 117 -8.45 -3.18 -13.89
CA LYS A 117 -9.13 -3.69 -12.69
C LYS A 117 -8.98 -5.20 -12.51
N VAL A 118 -8.94 -5.97 -13.60
CA VAL A 118 -8.80 -7.43 -13.59
C VAL A 118 -7.37 -7.82 -13.25
N ARG A 119 -6.37 -7.11 -13.79
CA ARG A 119 -4.96 -7.30 -13.41
C ARG A 119 -4.72 -6.99 -11.94
N LEU A 120 -5.34 -5.91 -11.43
CA LEU A 120 -5.30 -5.55 -10.01
C LEU A 120 -5.97 -6.60 -9.14
N PHE A 121 -7.14 -7.12 -9.55
CA PHE A 121 -7.81 -8.22 -8.88
C PHE A 121 -6.90 -9.44 -8.77
N ALA A 122 -6.33 -9.92 -9.89
CA ALA A 122 -5.44 -11.08 -9.89
C ALA A 122 -4.18 -10.87 -9.04
N CYS A 123 -3.62 -9.64 -9.03
CA CYS A 123 -2.51 -9.29 -8.14
C CYS A 123 -2.89 -9.30 -6.65
N ARG A 124 -4.12 -8.88 -6.30
CA ARG A 124 -4.63 -8.94 -4.92
C ARG A 124 -4.94 -10.38 -4.52
N ALA A 125 -5.54 -11.16 -5.41
CA ALA A 125 -5.83 -12.58 -5.21
C ALA A 125 -4.55 -13.37 -4.92
N ARG A 126 -3.48 -13.13 -5.69
CA ARG A 126 -2.14 -13.71 -5.43
C ARG A 126 -1.65 -13.52 -4.00
N ARG A 127 -1.94 -12.36 -3.40
CA ARG A 127 -1.48 -12.00 -2.05
C ARG A 127 -2.49 -12.36 -0.96
N ASP A 128 -3.55 -13.09 -1.32
CA ASP A 128 -4.67 -13.38 -0.43
C ASP A 128 -5.19 -12.10 0.27
N ALA A 129 -5.26 -11.01 -0.50
CA ALA A 129 -5.53 -9.65 -0.02
C ALA A 129 -6.94 -9.16 -0.43
N LEU A 130 -7.81 -10.09 -0.81
CA LEU A 130 -9.20 -9.80 -1.12
C LEU A 130 -10.05 -10.01 0.15
N PRO A 131 -11.10 -9.19 0.35
CA PRO A 131 -11.89 -9.21 1.57
C PRO A 131 -12.91 -10.36 1.54
N THR A 132 -12.46 -11.60 1.72
CA THR A 132 -13.36 -12.74 1.91
C THR A 132 -13.71 -12.91 3.39
N SER A 133 -14.82 -13.59 3.71
CA SER A 133 -15.22 -13.78 5.11
C SER A 133 -14.15 -14.50 5.93
N CYS A 134 -13.53 -15.56 5.39
CA CYS A 134 -12.42 -16.24 6.05
C CYS A 134 -11.25 -15.28 6.34
N LYS A 135 -10.94 -14.36 5.40
CA LYS A 135 -9.85 -13.40 5.58
C LYS A 135 -10.18 -12.35 6.63
N LEU A 136 -11.37 -11.78 6.58
CA LEU A 136 -11.85 -10.78 7.53
C LEU A 136 -11.92 -11.37 8.96
N ALA A 137 -12.42 -12.60 9.10
CA ALA A 137 -12.43 -13.31 10.38
C ALA A 137 -11.01 -13.53 10.92
N SER A 138 -10.03 -13.90 10.07
CA SER A 138 -8.62 -14.02 10.47
C SER A 138 -7.99 -12.71 10.95
N CYS A 139 -8.55 -11.57 10.55
CA CYS A 139 -8.15 -10.24 11.00
C CYS A 139 -8.93 -9.77 12.25
N GLY A 140 -9.75 -10.62 12.87
CA GLY A 140 -10.49 -10.30 14.09
C GLY A 140 -11.82 -9.57 13.86
N VAL A 141 -12.31 -9.51 12.62
CA VAL A 141 -13.64 -8.93 12.34
C VAL A 141 -14.71 -9.97 12.68
N LEU A 142 -15.69 -9.58 13.52
CA LEU A 142 -16.82 -10.43 13.90
C LEU A 142 -17.81 -10.53 12.72
N ILE A 143 -17.71 -11.63 11.97
CA ILE A 143 -18.62 -11.94 10.86
C ILE A 143 -18.93 -13.43 10.83
N GLU A 144 -20.08 -13.77 10.25
CA GLU A 144 -20.42 -15.15 9.93
C GLU A 144 -19.52 -15.65 8.79
N GLY A 145 -18.87 -16.79 9.00
CA GLY A 145 -17.87 -17.31 8.06
C GLY A 145 -18.45 -17.89 6.77
N ALA A 146 -19.76 -18.14 6.70
CA ALA A 146 -20.38 -18.77 5.54
C ALA A 146 -20.31 -17.90 4.27
N CYS A 147 -20.17 -18.54 3.11
CA CYS A 147 -20.20 -17.85 1.82
C CYS A 147 -21.56 -17.22 1.58
N LEU A 148 -21.57 -15.92 1.25
CA LEU A 148 -22.80 -15.15 1.01
C LEU A 148 -23.55 -15.60 -0.26
N ARG A 149 -22.94 -16.45 -1.10
CA ARG A 149 -23.53 -16.96 -2.34
C ARG A 149 -24.20 -18.31 -2.18
N CYS A 150 -23.55 -19.26 -1.49
CA CYS A 150 -24.11 -20.61 -1.32
C CYS A 150 -24.57 -20.94 0.10
N GLY A 151 -24.06 -20.25 1.13
CA GLY A 151 -24.43 -20.48 2.53
C GLY A 151 -23.85 -21.75 3.17
N GLU A 152 -22.99 -22.51 2.49
CA GLU A 152 -22.60 -23.87 2.93
C GLU A 152 -21.18 -23.96 3.52
N GLU A 153 -20.19 -23.32 2.92
CA GLU A 153 -18.79 -23.39 3.34
C GLU A 153 -18.24 -22.01 3.71
N GLY A 154 -17.08 -21.97 4.36
CA GLY A 154 -16.33 -20.75 4.62
C GLY A 154 -15.97 -19.99 3.32
N GLU A 155 -16.17 -18.67 3.29
CA GLU A 155 -15.81 -17.85 2.13
C GLU A 155 -14.29 -17.59 2.10
N ASP A 156 -13.56 -18.50 1.45
CA ASP A 156 -12.20 -18.24 0.99
C ASP A 156 -12.16 -17.99 -0.53
N LEU A 157 -11.02 -17.51 -1.02
CA LEU A 157 -10.90 -17.18 -2.44
C LEU A 157 -11.03 -18.38 -3.38
N ILE A 158 -10.56 -19.55 -2.99
CA ILE A 158 -10.72 -20.77 -3.79
C ILE A 158 -12.20 -21.17 -3.81
N HIS A 159 -12.90 -21.02 -2.70
CA HIS A 159 -14.33 -21.27 -2.64
C HIS A 159 -15.08 -20.35 -3.59
N VAL A 160 -14.93 -19.02 -3.45
CA VAL A 160 -15.66 -18.04 -4.27
C VAL A 160 -15.35 -18.18 -5.75
N LEU A 161 -14.11 -18.53 -6.12
CA LEU A 161 -13.70 -18.61 -7.52
C LEU A 161 -13.91 -19.99 -8.14
N LEU A 162 -13.99 -21.08 -7.37
CA LEU A 162 -14.01 -22.43 -7.93
C LEU A 162 -14.99 -23.40 -7.28
N ARG A 163 -15.00 -23.51 -5.95
CA ARG A 163 -15.75 -24.58 -5.27
C ARG A 163 -17.22 -24.24 -5.09
N CYS A 164 -17.53 -22.95 -4.90
CA CYS A 164 -18.88 -22.45 -4.70
C CYS A 164 -19.79 -22.94 -5.83
N HIS A 165 -20.97 -23.46 -5.47
CA HIS A 165 -21.95 -23.94 -6.45
C HIS A 165 -22.24 -22.87 -7.53
N PHE A 166 -22.40 -21.61 -7.10
CA PHE A 166 -22.60 -20.48 -8.01
C PHE A 166 -21.42 -20.27 -8.98
N ALA A 167 -20.18 -20.34 -8.48
CA ALA A 167 -18.99 -20.20 -9.32
C ALA A 167 -18.92 -21.33 -10.38
N ARG A 168 -19.21 -22.57 -9.96
CA ARG A 168 -19.24 -23.73 -10.86
C ARG A 168 -20.25 -23.57 -12.00
N LEU A 169 -21.41 -22.98 -11.72
CA LEU A 169 -22.41 -22.66 -12.76
C LEU A 169 -21.86 -21.65 -13.77
N ILE A 170 -21.20 -20.58 -13.30
CA ILE A 170 -20.58 -19.58 -14.19
C ILE A 170 -19.53 -20.23 -15.09
N TRP A 171 -18.66 -21.07 -14.51
CA TRP A 171 -17.66 -21.79 -15.30
C TRP A 171 -18.27 -22.73 -16.32
N ALA A 172 -19.36 -23.43 -15.98
CA ALA A 172 -20.09 -24.28 -16.92
C ALA A 172 -20.66 -23.48 -18.12
N MET A 173 -21.07 -22.23 -17.91
CA MET A 173 -21.60 -21.34 -18.95
C MET A 173 -20.52 -20.67 -19.81
N SER A 174 -19.25 -20.68 -19.37
CA SER A 174 -18.16 -19.90 -20.00
C SER A 174 -17.61 -20.46 -21.31
N CYS A 175 -18.03 -21.68 -21.69
CA CYS A 175 -17.43 -22.48 -22.77
C CYS A 175 -15.93 -22.76 -22.61
N LEU A 176 -15.34 -22.53 -21.43
CA LEU A 176 -13.95 -22.89 -21.14
C LEU A 176 -13.86 -24.35 -20.66
N PRO A 177 -12.76 -25.05 -20.96
CA PRO A 177 -12.59 -26.44 -20.55
C PRO A 177 -12.50 -26.54 -19.03
N TRP A 178 -13.58 -27.01 -18.38
CA TRP A 178 -13.65 -27.14 -16.91
C TRP A 178 -12.47 -27.92 -16.32
N ARG A 179 -12.02 -28.99 -17.01
CA ARG A 179 -10.85 -29.77 -16.59
C ARG A 179 -9.59 -28.91 -16.47
N SER A 180 -9.37 -27.93 -17.35
CA SER A 180 -8.23 -27.01 -17.28
C SER A 180 -8.39 -26.00 -16.15
N ILE A 181 -9.63 -25.61 -15.84
CA ILE A 181 -9.95 -24.68 -14.75
C ILE A 181 -9.82 -25.35 -13.38
N SER A 182 -10.25 -26.60 -13.21
CA SER A 182 -10.38 -27.24 -11.89
C SER A 182 -9.18 -28.11 -11.48
N ARG A 183 -8.19 -28.32 -12.34
CA ARG A 183 -7.11 -29.32 -12.13
C ARG A 183 -6.11 -28.95 -11.03
N HIS A 184 -5.89 -27.66 -10.76
CA HIS A 184 -4.75 -27.18 -9.95
C HIS A 184 -5.20 -26.44 -8.69
N GLN A 185 -5.75 -27.16 -7.69
CA GLN A 185 -6.45 -26.54 -6.54
C GLN A 185 -5.75 -26.49 -5.16
N PRO A 186 -4.43 -26.69 -4.95
CA PRO A 186 -3.90 -26.57 -3.60
C PRO A 186 -3.80 -25.10 -3.11
N ASN A 187 -3.67 -24.11 -4.01
CA ASN A 187 -3.71 -22.68 -3.70
C ASN A 187 -3.91 -21.82 -4.98
N LEU A 188 -4.21 -20.53 -4.82
CA LEU A 188 -4.49 -19.62 -5.95
C LEU A 188 -3.33 -19.49 -6.94
N GLU A 189 -2.09 -19.57 -6.46
CA GLU A 189 -0.93 -19.44 -7.34
C GLU A 189 -0.81 -20.61 -8.30
N THR A 190 -0.87 -21.82 -7.78
CA THR A 190 -0.87 -23.03 -8.62
C THR A 190 -2.08 -23.05 -9.55
N TRP A 191 -3.23 -22.52 -9.10
CA TRP A 191 -4.43 -22.43 -9.91
C TRP A 191 -4.30 -21.47 -11.10
N PHE A 192 -3.94 -20.21 -10.87
CA PHE A 192 -3.76 -19.23 -11.96
C PHE A 192 -2.65 -19.63 -12.92
N ARG A 193 -1.56 -20.21 -12.41
CA ARG A 193 -0.47 -20.73 -13.23
C ARG A 193 -0.90 -21.91 -14.09
N GLY A 194 -1.66 -22.85 -13.51
CA GLY A 194 -2.22 -23.98 -14.23
C GLY A 194 -3.16 -23.53 -15.34
N MET A 195 -4.06 -22.58 -15.07
CA MET A 195 -4.92 -21.98 -16.10
C MET A 195 -4.11 -21.31 -17.21
N PHE A 196 -3.01 -20.62 -16.88
CA PHE A 196 -2.14 -19.98 -17.87
C PHE A 196 -1.39 -21.00 -18.75
N GLN A 197 -1.07 -22.18 -18.21
CA GLN A 197 -0.40 -23.26 -18.95
C GLN A 197 -1.38 -24.07 -19.80
N ASP A 198 -2.59 -24.30 -19.30
CA ASP A 198 -3.59 -25.18 -19.91
C ASP A 198 -4.49 -24.46 -20.93
N LEU A 199 -4.54 -23.12 -20.91
CA LEU A 199 -5.34 -22.30 -21.82
C LEU A 199 -4.44 -21.52 -22.77
N ASP A 200 -4.96 -21.25 -23.96
CA ASP A 200 -4.35 -20.26 -24.85
C ASP A 200 -4.52 -18.83 -24.26
N ARG A 201 -3.82 -17.84 -24.84
CA ARG A 201 -3.85 -16.47 -24.33
C ARG A 201 -5.27 -15.88 -24.27
N SER A 202 -6.12 -16.22 -25.24
CA SER A 202 -7.51 -15.75 -25.29
C SER A 202 -8.36 -16.44 -24.23
N GLY A 203 -8.25 -17.77 -24.10
CA GLY A 203 -8.93 -18.54 -23.06
C GLY A 203 -8.55 -18.09 -21.66
N PHE A 204 -7.27 -17.83 -21.42
CA PHE A 204 -6.79 -17.31 -20.14
C PHE A 204 -7.35 -15.91 -19.82
N ALA A 205 -7.40 -15.01 -20.80
CA ALA A 205 -8.00 -13.69 -20.64
C ALA A 205 -9.50 -13.79 -20.30
N ARG A 206 -10.23 -14.68 -20.98
CA ARG A 206 -11.64 -14.97 -20.68
C ARG A 206 -11.83 -15.56 -19.28
N ALA A 207 -10.95 -16.48 -18.86
CA ALA A 207 -10.98 -17.04 -17.51
C ALA A 207 -10.79 -15.95 -16.45
N LEU A 208 -9.84 -15.03 -16.67
CA LEU A 208 -9.62 -13.89 -15.78
C LEU A 208 -10.81 -12.92 -15.70
N LEU A 209 -11.61 -12.81 -16.76
CA LEU A 209 -12.80 -11.97 -16.77
C LEU A 209 -13.99 -12.57 -16.01
N ILE A 210 -13.96 -13.89 -15.79
CA ILE A 210 -14.98 -14.63 -15.02
C ILE A 210 -14.68 -14.60 -13.51
N CYS A 211 -13.39 -14.47 -13.15
CA CYS A 211 -12.94 -14.30 -11.78
C CYS A 211 -13.34 -12.92 -11.22
#